data_AF-A0AAU0PAS2-F1
#
_entry.id   AF-A0AAU0PAS2-F1
#
_cell.length_a   1.000
_cell.length_b   1.000
_cell.length_c   1.000
_cell.angle_alpha   90.00
_cell.angle_beta   90.00
_cell.angle_gamma   90.00
#
_symmetry.space_group_name_H-M   'P 1'
#
loop_
_entity.id
_entity.type
_entity.pdbx_description
1 polymer ?
#
loop_
_entity_poly.entity_id
_entity_poly.type
_entity_poly.pdbx_seq_one_letter_code
_entity_poly.pdbx_strand_id
1 'polypeptide(L)' 'MSITNISIKIKQLVLLRLINNGESLIDASSKSGLCIKIAKEYLQNK' A
#
# COMPACT_ATOMS: atom_id res chain seq x y z
N MET A 1 18.19 -1.03 9.11
CA MET A 1 16.90 -0.69 8.47
C MET A 1 15.95 -0.22 9.58
N SER A 2 15.39 0.99 9.50
CA SER A 2 14.59 1.55 10.59
C SER A 2 13.23 0.85 10.73
N ILE A 3 12.66 0.86 11.93
CA ILE A 3 11.30 0.37 12.22
C ILE A 3 10.28 1.06 11.31
N THR A 4 10.48 2.35 11.01
CA THR A 4 9.67 3.15 10.09
C THR A 4 9.66 2.58 8.67
N ASN A 5 10.82 2.18 8.15
CA ASN A 5 10.91 1.60 6.81
C ASN A 5 10.27 0.21 6.73
N ILE A 6 10.34 -0.58 7.80
CA ILE A 6 9.67 -1.88 7.90
C ILE A 6 8.15 -1.69 7.89
N SER A 7 7.65 -0.74 8.67
CA SER A 7 6.22 -0.39 8.71
C SER A 7 5.68 0.00 7.33
N ILE A 8 6.40 0.84 6.58
CA ILE A 8 6.00 1.24 5.22
C ILE A 8 5.96 0.02 4.26
N LYS A 9 6.97 -0.84 4.30
CA LYS A 9 7.02 -2.04 3.44
C LYS A 9 5.86 -3.00 3.73
N ILE A 10 5.52 -3.22 5.01
CA ILE A 10 4.38 -4.06 5.38
C ILE A 10 3.09 -3.49 4.81
N LYS A 11 2.87 -2.18 4.93
CA LYS A 11 1.68 -1.53 4.38
C LYS A 11 1.60 -1.65 2.85
N GLN A 12 2.73 -1.50 2.15
CA GLN A 12 2.81 -1.69 0.69
C GLN A 12 2.49 -3.13 0.27
N LEU A 13 2.94 -4.13 1.03
CA LEU A 13 2.61 -5.54 0.80
C LEU A 13 1.12 -5.81 1.00
N VAL A 14 0.52 -5.24 2.06
CA VAL A 14 -0.92 -5.35 2.32
C VAL A 14 -1.72 -4.70 1.20
N LEU A 15 -1.34 -3.49 0.76
CA LEU A 15 -1.95 -2.80 -0.39
C LEU A 15 -1.96 -3.69 -1.63
N LEU A 16 -0.81 -4.30 -1.96
CA LEU A 16 -0.67 -5.20 -3.10
C LEU A 16 -1.59 -6.41 -3.03
N ARG A 17 -1.69 -7.02 -1.85
CA ARG A 17 -2.57 -8.17 -1.63
C ARG A 17 -4.04 -7.80 -1.83
N LEU A 18 -4.47 -6.64 -1.34
CA LEU A 18 -5.84 -6.17 -1.48
C LEU A 18 -6.21 -5.87 -2.94
N ILE A 19 -5.31 -5.21 -3.68
CA ILE A 19 -5.51 -4.93 -5.11
C ILE A 19 -5.55 -6.23 -5.92
N ASN A 20 -4.66 -7.19 -5.63
CA ASN A 20 -4.67 -8.50 -6.29
C ASN A 20 -5.95 -9.31 -5.98
N ASN A 21 -6.60 -9.04 -4.85
CA ASN A 21 -7.91 -9.61 -4.51
C ASN A 21 -9.08 -8.90 -5.21
N GLY A 22 -8.82 -7.91 -6.06
CA GLY A 22 -9.83 -7.17 -6.82
C GLY A 22 -10.41 -5.95 -6.10
N GLU A 23 -9.83 -5.52 -4.97
CA GLU A 23 -10.28 -4.31 -4.30
C GLU A 23 -9.90 -3.03 -5.07
N SER A 24 -10.73 -2.00 -4.93
CA SER A 24 -10.43 -0.69 -5.49
C SER A 24 -9.18 -0.09 -4.82
N LEU A 25 -8.43 0.73 -5.55
CA LEU A 25 -7.26 1.41 -4.98
C LEU A 25 -7.59 2.25 -3.74
N ILE A 26 -8.77 2.85 -3.72
CA ILE A 26 -9.24 3.69 -2.61
C ILE A 26 -9.42 2.82 -1.36
N ASP A 27 -10.17 1.73 -1.49
CA ASP A 27 -10.44 0.79 -0.39
C ASP A 27 -9.15 0.12 0.09
N ALA A 28 -8.32 -0.35 -0.85
CA ALA A 28 -7.05 -0.98 -0.55
C ALA A 28 -6.09 -0.02 0.17
N SER A 29 -6.04 1.25 -0.23
CA SER A 29 -5.23 2.29 0.44
C SER A 29 -5.71 2.57 1.86
N SER A 30 -7.03 2.68 2.05
CA SER A 30 -7.65 2.87 3.36
C SER A 30 -7.35 1.70 4.31
N LYS A 31 -7.59 0.46 3.86
CA LYS A 31 -7.36 -0.77 4.64
C LYS A 31 -5.89 -1.06 4.93
N SER A 32 -4.97 -0.69 4.02
CA SER A 32 -3.53 -0.80 4.25
C SER A 32 -2.96 0.34 5.12
N GLY A 33 -3.77 1.35 5.47
CA GLY A 33 -3.32 2.49 6.25
C GLY A 33 -2.28 3.34 5.51
N LEU A 34 -2.37 3.38 4.17
CA LEU A 34 -1.57 4.22 3.29
C LEU A 34 -2.42 5.36 2.75
N CYS A 35 -1.84 6.57 2.73
CA CYS A 35 -2.43 7.66 1.99
C CYS A 35 -2.51 7.27 0.51
N ILE A 36 -3.64 7.56 -0.15
CA ILE A 36 -3.87 7.17 -1.54
C ILE A 36 -2.81 7.72 -2.50
N LYS A 37 -2.22 8.88 -2.19
CA LYS A 37 -1.10 9.45 -2.95
C LYS A 37 0.13 8.54 -2.92
N ILE A 38 0.50 8.08 -1.73
CA ILE A 38 1.64 7.16 -1.52
C ILE A 38 1.35 5.81 -2.18
N ALA A 39 0.11 5.32 -2.06
CA ALA A 39 -0.32 4.08 -2.71
C ALA A 39 -0.21 4.18 -4.24
N LYS A 40 -0.62 5.31 -4.84
CA LYS A 40 -0.45 5.59 -6.27
C LYS A 40 1.01 5.66 -6.68
N GLU A 41 1.84 6.43 -5.98
CA GLU A 41 3.28 6.51 -6.26
C GLU A 41 3.97 5.15 -6.19
N TYR A 42 3.59 4.32 -5.22
CA TYR A 42 4.13 2.97 -5.08
C TYR A 42 3.74 2.07 -6.25
N LEU A 43 2.47 2.11 -6.70
CA LEU A 43 2.01 1.29 -7.81
C LEU A 43 2.51 1.78 -9.17
N GLN A 44 2.75 3.08 -9.32
CA GLN A 44 3.32 3.65 -10.55
C GLN A 44 4.83 3.38 -10.67
N ASN A 45 5.54 3.27 -9.55
CA ASN A 45 6.97 2.93 -9.50
C ASN A 45 7.23 1.42 -9.35
N LYS A 46 6.19 0.58 -9.42
CA LYS A 46 6.30 -0.87 -9.38
C LYS A 46 6.46 -1.43 -10.79
#